data_AF-A0A1U7HE83-F1
#
_entry.id   AF-A0A1U7HE83-F1
#
_cell.length_a   1.000
_cell.length_b   1.000
_cell.length_c   1.000
_cell.angle_alpha   90.00
_cell.angle_beta   90.00
_cell.angle_gamma   90.00
#
_symmetry.space_group_name_H-M   'P 1'
#
loop_
_entity.id
_entity.type
_entity.pdbx_description
1 polymer ?
#
loop_
_entity_poly.entity_id
_entity_poly.type
_entity_poly.pdbx_seq_one_letter_code
_entity_poly.pdbx_strand_id
1 'polypeptide(L)'
;MENLLSLERAAKSIITNSSQKPSPNDLVNALLQAEKTAKRDKKRYSFLQLIGTWRLCFITGTQKTRQRAGIVLKSGRYLPSWVKIYLSYSPVGDGDSPEARGNIQNLVELGSLQFSFSGPVKFLSGKNILAFDFTRIIVKLFGFKLYEGYIRGGKTSEEKFYAERVGKQAFFAYFLVQENLIAARGRGGGLAFWGKDKTNDMERRRER
;
A
#
# COMPACT_ATOMS: atom_id res chain seq x y z
N MET A 1 -1.10 -22.67 7.68
CA MET A 1 -2.42 -22.53 7.03
C MET A 1 -3.30 -21.50 7.74
N GLU A 2 -3.44 -21.60 9.06
CA GLU A 2 -4.29 -20.69 9.87
C GLU A 2 -3.99 -19.19 9.72
N ASN A 3 -2.71 -18.81 9.65
CA ASN A 3 -2.33 -17.39 9.50
C ASN A 3 -2.85 -16.77 8.20
N LEU A 4 -2.87 -17.52 7.10
CA LEU A 4 -3.36 -17.01 5.82
C LEU A 4 -4.88 -16.83 5.84
N LEU A 5 -5.62 -17.80 6.41
CA LEU A 5 -7.07 -17.70 6.60
C LEU A 5 -7.47 -16.49 7.45
N SER A 6 -6.70 -16.18 8.49
CA SER A 6 -6.91 -14.98 9.31
C SER A 6 -6.73 -13.69 8.49
N LEU A 7 -5.69 -13.62 7.66
CA LEU A 7 -5.46 -12.48 6.75
C LEU A 7 -6.57 -12.34 5.71
N GLU A 8 -7.00 -13.43 5.10
CA GLU A 8 -8.11 -13.43 4.14
C GLU A 8 -9.41 -12.95 4.77
N ARG A 9 -9.72 -13.41 5.98
CA ARG A 9 -10.88 -12.94 6.75
C ARG A 9 -10.77 -11.43 7.05
N ALA A 10 -9.59 -10.94 7.43
CA ALA A 10 -9.36 -9.52 7.66
C ALA A 10 -9.57 -8.69 6.38
N ALA A 11 -9.03 -9.12 5.23
CA ALA A 11 -9.24 -8.44 3.95
C ALA A 11 -10.73 -8.43 3.58
N LYS A 12 -11.37 -9.61 3.59
CA LYS A 12 -12.79 -9.76 3.25
C LYS A 12 -13.68 -8.88 4.12
N SER A 13 -13.47 -8.88 5.45
CA SER A 13 -14.28 -8.09 6.37
C SER A 13 -14.24 -6.58 6.08
N ILE A 14 -13.08 -6.03 5.72
CA ILE A 14 -12.98 -4.61 5.36
C ILE A 14 -13.60 -4.34 3.99
N ILE A 15 -13.34 -5.18 2.99
CA ILE A 15 -13.89 -5.01 1.64
C ILE A 15 -15.42 -5.09 1.65
N THR A 16 -16.00 -6.04 2.38
CA THR A 16 -17.46 -6.24 2.45
C THR A 16 -18.13 -5.51 3.63
N ASN A 17 -17.40 -4.69 4.39
CA ASN A 17 -17.86 -4.05 5.63
C ASN A 17 -18.52 -5.03 6.63
N SER A 18 -17.99 -6.25 6.76
CA SER A 18 -18.46 -7.24 7.74
C SER A 18 -17.83 -7.03 9.11
N SER A 19 -18.57 -7.34 10.17
CA SER A 19 -18.11 -7.28 11.57
C SER A 19 -17.12 -8.38 11.95
N GLN A 20 -17.00 -9.43 11.13
CA GLN A 20 -16.17 -10.60 11.39
C GLN A 20 -14.69 -10.35 11.08
N LYS A 21 -14.03 -9.48 11.85
CA LYS A 21 -12.59 -9.18 11.71
C LYS A 21 -11.77 -9.79 12.86
N PRO A 22 -10.59 -10.36 12.58
CA PRO A 22 -9.66 -10.79 13.63
C PRO A 22 -9.27 -9.64 14.56
N SER A 23 -8.88 -9.96 15.79
CA SER A 23 -8.38 -8.94 16.70
C SER A 23 -7.10 -8.29 16.12
N PRO A 24 -6.81 -7.02 16.46
CA PRO A 24 -5.59 -6.37 16.01
C PRO A 24 -4.30 -7.13 16.34
N ASN A 25 -4.24 -7.79 17.50
CA ASN A 25 -3.07 -8.56 17.92
C ASN A 25 -2.91 -9.83 17.07
N ASP A 26 -3.99 -10.54 16.81
CA ASP A 26 -3.96 -11.74 15.96
C ASP A 26 -3.53 -11.39 14.54
N LEU A 27 -4.03 -10.25 14.02
CA LEU A 27 -3.64 -9.77 12.70
C LEU A 27 -2.15 -9.37 12.64
N VAL A 28 -1.63 -8.69 13.66
CA VAL A 28 -0.19 -8.38 13.75
C VAL A 28 0.65 -9.66 13.78
N ASN A 29 0.26 -10.64 14.60
CA ASN A 29 0.96 -11.93 14.69
C ASN A 29 0.95 -12.67 13.35
N ALA A 30 -0.21 -12.73 12.68
CA ALA A 30 -0.33 -13.34 11.36
C ALA A 30 0.56 -12.64 10.32
N LEU A 31 0.63 -11.30 10.31
CA LEU A 31 1.49 -10.53 9.42
C LEU A 31 2.98 -10.80 9.70
N LEU A 32 3.40 -10.84 10.97
CA LEU A 32 4.78 -11.14 11.34
C LEU A 32 5.20 -12.57 10.94
N GLN A 33 4.30 -13.54 11.10
CA GLN A 33 4.54 -14.92 10.66
C GLN A 33 4.62 -15.03 9.13
N ALA A 34 3.77 -14.29 8.41
CA ALA A 34 3.83 -14.22 6.95
C ALA A 34 5.17 -13.63 6.48
N GLU A 35 5.65 -12.55 7.11
CA GLU A 35 6.95 -11.96 6.79
C GLU A 35 8.11 -12.93 7.09
N LYS A 36 8.08 -13.63 8.22
CA LYS A 36 9.09 -14.64 8.59
C LYS A 36 9.14 -15.76 7.56
N THR A 37 7.98 -16.27 7.17
CA THR A 37 7.84 -17.31 6.15
C THR A 37 8.39 -16.84 4.80
N ALA A 38 8.01 -15.63 4.35
CA ALA A 38 8.49 -15.08 3.09
C ALA A 38 10.01 -14.90 3.03
N LYS A 39 10.64 -14.52 4.16
CA LYS A 39 12.11 -14.44 4.28
C LYS A 39 12.76 -15.81 4.18
N ARG A 40 12.20 -16.82 4.86
CA ARG A 40 12.70 -18.20 4.83
C ARG A 40 12.60 -18.79 3.43
N ASP A 41 11.43 -18.64 2.81
CA ASP A 41 11.11 -19.24 1.52
C ASP A 41 11.68 -18.43 0.34
N LYS A 42 12.31 -17.27 0.61
CA LYS A 42 12.90 -16.34 -0.38
C LYS A 42 11.94 -16.01 -1.52
N LYS A 43 10.64 -15.90 -1.21
CA LYS A 43 9.57 -15.74 -2.20
C LYS A 43 9.83 -14.48 -3.03
N ARG A 44 9.67 -14.56 -4.35
CA ARG A 44 9.81 -13.45 -5.30
C ARG A 44 8.45 -13.10 -5.89
N TYR A 45 8.24 -11.82 -6.14
CA TYR A 45 7.04 -11.31 -6.78
C TYR A 45 7.42 -10.55 -8.05
N SER A 46 6.48 -10.44 -9.00
CA SER A 46 6.57 -9.52 -10.13
C SER A 46 5.71 -8.28 -9.89
N PHE A 47 5.99 -7.20 -10.61
CA PHE A 47 5.19 -5.98 -10.48
C PHE A 47 3.76 -6.18 -10.98
N LEU A 48 3.57 -7.04 -11.99
CA LEU A 48 2.25 -7.40 -12.52
C LEU A 48 1.30 -7.93 -11.44
N GLN A 49 1.82 -8.65 -10.44
CA GLN A 49 1.00 -9.16 -9.33
C GLN A 49 0.46 -8.07 -8.40
N LEU A 50 1.09 -6.89 -8.40
CA LEU A 50 0.64 -5.72 -7.61
C LEU A 50 -0.37 -4.85 -8.37
N ILE A 51 -0.59 -5.09 -9.66
CA ILE A 51 -1.49 -4.25 -10.47
C ILE A 51 -2.94 -4.37 -10.00
N GLY A 52 -3.59 -3.21 -9.92
CA GLY A 52 -4.96 -3.04 -9.45
C GLY A 52 -5.04 -2.11 -8.25
N THR A 53 -6.25 -2.04 -7.68
CA THR A 53 -6.61 -1.15 -6.58
C THR A 53 -6.79 -1.91 -5.26
N TRP A 54 -6.11 -1.44 -4.23
CA TRP A 54 -5.99 -2.08 -2.93
C TRP A 54 -6.50 -1.17 -1.82
N ARG A 55 -7.53 -1.58 -1.08
CA ARG A 55 -8.05 -0.84 0.07
C ARG A 55 -7.20 -1.13 1.29
N LEU A 56 -6.67 -0.09 1.92
CA LEU A 56 -5.90 -0.21 3.16
C LEU A 56 -6.83 -0.67 4.29
N CYS A 57 -6.47 -1.78 4.91
CA CYS A 57 -7.25 -2.41 5.96
C CYS A 57 -6.65 -2.10 7.34
N PHE A 58 -5.33 -2.20 7.46
CA PHE A 58 -4.65 -2.22 8.75
C PHE A 58 -3.22 -1.70 8.67
N ILE A 59 -2.80 -0.97 9.71
CA ILE A 59 -1.44 -0.42 9.83
C ILE A 59 -0.89 -0.59 11.24
N THR A 60 0.43 -0.62 11.38
CA THR A 60 1.15 -0.55 12.66
C THR A 60 2.07 0.68 12.71
N GLY A 61 2.42 1.12 13.92
CA GLY A 61 3.36 2.24 14.11
C GLY A 61 4.80 1.92 13.66
N THR A 62 5.55 2.99 13.34
CA THR A 62 6.96 2.94 12.93
C THR A 62 7.88 2.57 14.10
N GLN A 63 9.08 2.06 13.81
CA GLN A 63 10.09 1.73 14.84
C GLN A 63 10.47 2.94 15.71
N LYS A 64 10.54 4.14 15.14
CA LYS A 64 10.84 5.37 15.91
C LYS A 64 9.72 5.73 16.89
N THR A 65 8.46 5.51 16.50
CA THR A 65 7.31 5.66 17.40
C THR A 65 7.31 4.60 18.52
N ARG A 66 7.90 3.41 18.27
CA ARG A 66 8.03 2.34 19.27
C ARG A 66 9.02 2.68 20.40
N GLN A 67 10.07 3.46 20.10
CA GLN A 67 11.10 3.80 21.10
C GLN A 67 10.74 4.99 21.99
N ARG A 68 9.93 5.93 21.50
CA ARG A 68 9.58 7.14 22.28
C ARG A 68 8.46 6.96 23.30
N ALA A 69 7.67 5.89 23.19
CA ALA A 69 6.40 5.80 23.91
C ALA A 69 6.39 4.84 25.10
N GLY A 70 7.46 4.08 25.42
CA GLY A 70 7.47 3.10 26.52
C GLY A 70 6.43 1.96 26.41
N ILE A 71 5.55 2.01 25.41
CA ILE A 71 4.46 1.08 25.17
C ILE A 71 5.01 -0.09 24.36
N VAL A 72 5.18 -1.21 25.05
CA VAL A 72 5.41 -2.53 24.51
C VAL A 72 4.34 -2.84 23.45
N LEU A 73 4.72 -2.72 22.18
CA LEU A 73 4.14 -3.35 21.00
C LEU A 73 2.68 -3.88 21.12
N LYS A 74 1.61 -3.06 21.03
CA LYS A 74 0.25 -3.63 21.21
C LYS A 74 -0.94 -3.21 20.36
N SER A 75 -0.86 -2.31 19.39
CA SER A 75 -2.02 -2.20 18.49
C SER A 75 -1.63 -1.60 17.17
N GLY A 76 -1.35 -2.48 16.20
CA GLY A 76 -1.82 -2.12 14.88
C GLY A 76 -3.33 -1.80 14.96
N ARG A 77 -3.83 -1.02 14.02
CA ARG A 77 -5.23 -0.61 14.04
C ARG A 77 -5.83 -0.75 12.66
N TYR A 78 -7.10 -1.14 12.66
CA TYR A 78 -7.95 -0.98 11.49
C TYR A 78 -8.23 0.49 11.27
N LEU A 79 -8.50 0.86 10.02
CA LEU A 79 -8.96 2.20 9.73
C LEU A 79 -10.42 2.38 10.21
N PRO A 80 -10.79 3.57 10.68
CA PRO A 80 -12.19 3.90 10.91
C PRO A 80 -13.01 3.75 9.63
N SER A 81 -14.28 3.36 9.73
CA SER A 81 -15.15 3.10 8.57
C SER A 81 -15.38 4.33 7.68
N TRP A 82 -15.29 5.53 8.24
CA TRP A 82 -15.44 6.80 7.53
C TRP A 82 -14.17 7.22 6.77
N VAL A 83 -13.05 6.51 6.96
CA VAL A 83 -11.80 6.72 6.22
C VAL A 83 -11.62 5.57 5.24
N LYS A 84 -11.55 5.89 3.95
CA LYS A 84 -11.13 4.92 2.93
C LYS A 84 -9.81 5.37 2.34
N ILE A 85 -8.85 4.46 2.30
CA ILE A 85 -7.55 4.72 1.66
C ILE A 85 -7.32 3.62 0.65
N TYR A 86 -7.03 4.01 -0.59
CA TYR A 86 -6.79 3.12 -1.71
C TYR A 86 -5.40 3.33 -2.27
N LEU A 87 -4.70 2.24 -2.52
CA LEU A 87 -3.41 2.21 -3.18
C LEU A 87 -3.60 1.53 -4.54
N SER A 88 -3.33 2.23 -5.63
CA SER A 88 -3.48 1.71 -6.98
C SER A 88 -2.14 1.70 -7.69
N TYR A 89 -1.86 0.61 -8.39
CA TYR A 89 -0.66 0.47 -9.23
C TYR A 89 -1.04 0.27 -10.69
N SER A 90 -0.33 0.95 -11.58
CA SER A 90 -0.46 0.78 -13.03
C SER A 90 0.91 0.69 -13.70
N PRO A 91 1.09 -0.21 -14.68
CA PRO A 91 2.37 -0.39 -15.36
C PRO A 91 2.69 0.76 -16.32
N VAL A 92 3.99 0.97 -16.55
CA VAL A 92 4.53 1.80 -17.64
C VAL A 92 5.60 0.97 -18.33
N GLY A 93 5.37 0.59 -19.59
CA GLY A 93 6.25 -0.31 -20.33
C GLY A 93 6.13 -1.77 -19.87
N ASP A 94 7.24 -2.51 -19.96
CA ASP A 94 7.29 -3.93 -19.61
C ASP A 94 7.33 -4.14 -18.08
N GLY A 95 6.22 -4.65 -17.54
CA GLY A 95 6.00 -4.92 -16.12
C GLY A 95 6.72 -6.17 -15.58
N ASP A 96 7.34 -6.97 -16.43
CA ASP A 96 8.07 -8.19 -16.04
C ASP A 96 9.60 -8.01 -16.03
N SER A 97 10.10 -6.81 -16.31
CA SER A 97 11.52 -6.51 -16.16
C SER A 97 11.99 -6.59 -14.69
N PRO A 98 13.27 -6.91 -14.42
CA PRO A 98 13.83 -6.95 -13.06
C PRO A 98 13.68 -5.65 -12.28
N GLU A 99 13.57 -4.53 -13.00
CA GLU A 99 13.30 -3.19 -12.49
C GLU A 99 12.08 -2.57 -13.19
N ALA A 100 10.92 -3.22 -13.04
CA ALA A 100 9.67 -2.77 -13.63
C ALA A 100 9.28 -1.36 -13.18
N ARG A 101 8.78 -0.56 -14.12
CA ARG A 101 8.36 0.83 -13.89
C ARG A 101 6.84 0.95 -13.95
N GLY A 102 6.32 1.97 -13.28
CA GLY A 102 4.89 2.25 -13.30
C GLY A 102 4.54 3.55 -12.60
N ASN A 103 3.26 3.65 -12.27
CA ASN A 103 2.72 4.71 -11.42
C ASN A 103 2.05 4.12 -10.19
N ILE A 104 2.11 4.88 -9.10
CA ILE A 104 1.31 4.66 -7.88
C ILE A 104 0.31 5.78 -7.74
N GLN A 105 -0.83 5.45 -7.17
CA GLN A 105 -1.77 6.43 -6.64
C GLN A 105 -2.20 6.03 -5.24
N ASN A 106 -2.22 6.99 -4.33
CA ASN A 106 -2.80 6.87 -3.01
C ASN A 106 -4.00 7.82 -2.91
N LEU A 107 -5.21 7.26 -2.98
CA LEU A 107 -6.45 8.01 -2.79
C LEU A 107 -6.89 7.89 -1.33
N VAL A 108 -7.13 9.03 -0.69
CA VAL A 108 -7.70 9.14 0.65
C VAL A 108 -9.07 9.79 0.54
N GLU A 109 -10.11 9.12 1.02
CA GLU A 109 -11.47 9.62 1.08
C GLU A 109 -11.91 9.81 2.53
N LEU A 110 -12.35 11.02 2.84
CA LEU A 110 -12.85 11.46 4.15
C LEU A 110 -14.20 12.13 3.93
N GLY A 111 -15.28 11.36 3.92
CA GLY A 111 -16.60 11.86 3.55
C GLY A 111 -16.61 12.40 2.11
N SER A 112 -16.99 13.66 1.93
CA SER A 112 -17.02 14.33 0.62
C SER A 112 -15.67 14.87 0.15
N LEU A 113 -14.64 14.84 1.01
CA LEU A 113 -13.30 15.32 0.72
C LEU A 113 -12.42 14.17 0.23
N GLN A 114 -11.74 14.36 -0.90
CA GLN A 114 -10.83 13.38 -1.49
C GLN A 114 -9.48 14.01 -1.79
N PHE A 115 -8.42 13.29 -1.43
CA PHE A 115 -7.04 13.61 -1.80
C PHE A 115 -6.44 12.45 -2.57
N SER A 116 -5.97 12.69 -3.79
CA SER A 116 -5.26 11.70 -4.58
C SER A 116 -3.82 12.14 -4.77
N PHE A 117 -2.88 11.38 -4.23
CA PHE A 117 -1.45 11.55 -4.46
C PHE A 117 -0.99 10.56 -5.50
N SER A 118 -0.21 10.99 -6.49
CA SER A 118 0.32 10.09 -7.51
C SER A 118 1.78 10.41 -7.85
N GLY A 119 2.43 9.44 -8.48
CA GLY A 119 3.79 9.60 -8.98
C GLY A 119 4.41 8.28 -9.41
N PRO A 120 5.71 8.31 -9.76
CA PRO A 120 6.39 7.17 -10.35
C PRO A 120 6.67 6.06 -9.32
N VAL A 121 6.74 4.82 -9.84
CA VAL A 121 7.29 3.67 -9.11
C VAL A 121 8.37 2.96 -9.90
N LYS A 122 9.25 2.29 -9.15
CA LYS A 122 10.10 1.23 -9.66
C LYS A 122 10.08 0.05 -8.71
N PHE A 123 9.90 -1.15 -9.26
CA PHE A 123 9.80 -2.39 -8.51
C PHE A 123 11.02 -3.26 -8.77
N LEU A 124 11.78 -3.53 -7.70
CA LEU A 124 12.95 -4.39 -7.73
C LEU A 124 12.51 -5.82 -7.35
N SER A 125 12.19 -6.66 -8.34
CA SER A 125 11.69 -8.02 -8.12
C SER A 125 12.67 -8.88 -7.30
N GLY A 126 13.98 -8.70 -7.56
CA GLY A 126 15.06 -9.34 -6.79
C GLY A 126 15.15 -8.93 -5.31
N LYS A 127 14.31 -8.01 -4.83
CA LYS A 127 14.21 -7.61 -3.41
C LYS A 127 12.78 -7.52 -2.90
N ASN A 128 11.78 -7.71 -3.77
CA ASN A 128 10.37 -7.36 -3.52
C ASN A 128 10.20 -5.93 -2.98
N ILE A 129 11.04 -5.00 -3.42
CA ILE A 129 10.98 -3.61 -2.97
C ILE A 129 10.34 -2.78 -4.07
N LEU A 130 9.23 -2.13 -3.73
CA LEU A 130 8.62 -1.08 -4.54
C LEU A 130 9.06 0.26 -3.98
N ALA A 131 9.93 0.96 -4.71
CA ALA A 131 10.23 2.36 -4.45
C ALA A 131 9.20 3.24 -5.15
N PHE A 132 8.82 4.34 -4.52
CA PHE A 132 7.85 5.27 -5.05
C PHE A 132 8.13 6.69 -4.58
N ASP A 133 7.57 7.64 -5.31
CA ASP A 133 7.52 9.03 -4.89
C ASP A 133 6.15 9.61 -5.25
N PHE A 134 5.55 10.37 -4.34
CA PHE A 134 4.31 11.09 -4.62
C PHE A 134 4.69 12.50 -5.04
N THR A 135 4.52 12.80 -6.31
CA THR A 135 4.99 14.05 -6.93
C THR A 135 3.82 14.96 -7.28
N ARG A 136 2.61 14.41 -7.39
CA ARG A 136 1.39 15.12 -7.79
C ARG A 136 0.28 14.93 -6.75
N ILE A 137 -0.62 15.91 -6.71
CA ILE A 137 -1.82 15.88 -5.87
C ILE A 137 -3.03 16.38 -6.64
N ILE A 138 -4.16 15.72 -6.44
CA ILE A 138 -5.49 16.19 -6.82
C ILE A 138 -6.32 16.29 -5.55
N VAL A 139 -7.02 17.41 -5.36
CA VAL A 139 -7.95 17.64 -4.26
C VAL A 139 -9.36 17.79 -4.83
N LYS A 140 -10.31 17.00 -4.33
CA LYS A 140 -11.73 17.13 -4.67
C LYS A 140 -12.58 17.34 -3.42
N LEU A 141 -13.64 18.12 -3.55
CA LEU A 141 -14.67 18.30 -2.53
C LEU A 141 -16.05 18.17 -3.19
N PHE A 142 -16.90 17.30 -2.65
CA PHE A 142 -18.19 16.94 -3.27
C PHE A 142 -18.05 16.52 -4.75
N GLY A 143 -16.94 15.86 -5.10
CA GLY A 143 -16.62 15.46 -6.47
C GLY A 143 -16.01 16.56 -7.34
N PHE A 144 -16.13 17.83 -6.96
CA PHE A 144 -15.54 18.95 -7.70
C PHE A 144 -14.03 19.03 -7.48
N LYS A 145 -13.25 19.10 -8.56
CA LYS A 145 -11.80 19.23 -8.53
C LYS A 145 -11.43 20.67 -8.13
N LEU A 146 -10.96 20.84 -6.90
CA LEU A 146 -10.53 22.14 -6.36
C LEU A 146 -9.09 22.47 -6.75
N TYR A 147 -8.25 21.44 -6.87
CA TYR A 147 -6.83 21.60 -7.18
C TYR A 147 -6.28 20.37 -7.91
N GLU A 148 -5.34 20.61 -8.81
CA GLU A 148 -4.50 19.60 -9.44
C GLU A 148 -3.14 20.21 -9.75
N GLY A 149 -2.06 19.52 -9.39
CA GLY A 149 -0.71 19.98 -9.68
C GLY A 149 0.39 19.16 -9.03
N TYR A 150 1.61 19.63 -9.16
CA TYR A 150 2.76 19.07 -8.44
C TYR A 150 2.71 19.47 -6.96
N ILE A 151 3.06 18.54 -6.08
CA ILE A 151 3.42 18.91 -4.71
C ILE A 151 4.71 19.74 -4.72
N ARG A 152 5.01 20.42 -3.61
CA ARG A 152 6.24 21.22 -3.48
C ARG A 152 7.49 20.36 -3.77
N GLY A 153 8.25 20.73 -4.81
CA GLY A 153 9.43 19.98 -5.26
C GLY A 153 9.14 18.73 -6.10
N GLY A 154 7.87 18.40 -6.33
CA GLY A 154 7.44 17.17 -7.00
C GLY A 154 7.98 17.03 -8.42
N LYS A 155 8.01 18.12 -9.21
CA LYS A 155 8.54 18.08 -10.59
C LYS A 155 10.01 17.66 -10.64
N THR A 156 10.86 18.32 -9.85
CA THR A 156 12.30 17.99 -9.78
C THR A 156 12.55 16.59 -9.22
N SER A 157 11.72 16.13 -8.28
CA SER A 157 11.83 14.78 -7.72
C SER A 157 11.44 13.70 -8.74
N GLU A 158 10.36 13.93 -9.50
CA GLU A 158 9.89 13.05 -10.58
C GLU A 158 10.99 12.83 -11.64
N GLU A 159 11.64 13.92 -12.08
CA GLU A 159 12.74 13.89 -13.08
C GLU A 159 13.95 13.05 -12.62
N LYS A 160 14.23 13.02 -11.32
CA LYS A 160 15.40 12.32 -10.74
C LYS A 160 15.09 10.91 -10.23
N PHE A 161 13.80 10.55 -10.16
CA PHE A 161 13.32 9.35 -9.47
C PHE A 161 13.99 8.05 -9.92
N TYR A 162 14.15 7.84 -11.22
CA TYR A 162 14.72 6.59 -11.73
C TYR A 162 16.23 6.51 -11.51
N ALA A 163 16.94 7.64 -11.53
CA ALA A 163 18.39 7.70 -11.28
C ALA A 163 18.76 7.56 -9.80
N GLU A 164 17.84 7.88 -8.88
CA GLU A 164 18.14 7.85 -7.45
C GLU A 164 18.17 6.43 -6.84
N ARG A 165 19.04 6.21 -5.87
CA ARG A 165 19.11 4.92 -5.14
C ARG A 165 17.88 4.73 -4.26
N VAL A 166 17.31 3.52 -4.26
CA VAL A 166 16.14 3.15 -3.42
C VAL A 166 16.34 3.46 -1.93
N GLY A 167 17.58 3.37 -1.43
CA GLY A 167 17.91 3.73 -0.04
C GLY A 167 17.61 5.18 0.35
N LYS A 168 17.40 6.09 -0.61
CA LYS A 168 16.98 7.48 -0.38
C LYS A 168 15.48 7.71 -0.63
N GLN A 169 14.79 6.75 -1.23
CA GLN A 169 13.40 6.86 -1.62
C GLN A 169 12.46 6.32 -0.53
N ALA A 170 11.19 6.71 -0.61
CA ALA A 170 10.12 5.98 0.06
C ALA A 170 9.97 4.61 -0.60
N PHE A 171 9.68 3.59 0.21
CA PHE A 171 9.50 2.24 -0.32
C PHE A 171 8.59 1.37 0.55
N PHE A 172 8.05 0.34 -0.10
CA PHE A 172 7.41 -0.82 0.51
C PHE A 172 8.24 -2.07 0.19
N ALA A 173 8.58 -2.83 1.23
CA ALA A 173 9.13 -4.17 1.10
C ALA A 173 7.98 -5.19 1.23
N TYR A 174 7.53 -5.71 0.09
CA TYR A 174 6.44 -6.67 0.03
C TYR A 174 6.90 -8.05 0.51
N PHE A 175 6.14 -8.62 1.43
CA PHE A 175 6.38 -9.97 1.95
C PHE A 175 5.17 -10.89 1.78
N LEU A 176 4.02 -10.35 1.35
CA LEU A 176 2.86 -11.13 0.98
C LEU A 176 2.16 -10.45 -0.19
N VAL A 177 2.03 -11.18 -1.29
CA VAL A 177 1.21 -10.81 -2.44
C VAL A 177 0.39 -12.04 -2.83
N GLN A 178 -0.93 -11.85 -2.86
CA GLN A 178 -1.94 -12.84 -3.22
C GLN A 178 -2.99 -12.17 -4.10
N GLU A 179 -3.89 -12.94 -4.70
CA GLU A 179 -4.92 -12.40 -5.58
C GLU A 179 -5.77 -11.31 -4.91
N ASN A 180 -6.16 -11.51 -3.63
CA ASN A 180 -7.12 -10.65 -2.93
C ASN A 180 -6.52 -9.84 -1.77
N LEU A 181 -5.22 -9.98 -1.50
CA LEU A 181 -4.56 -9.23 -0.42
C LEU A 181 -3.07 -9.01 -0.68
N ILE A 182 -2.54 -7.93 -0.11
CA ILE A 182 -1.11 -7.64 -0.07
C ILE A 182 -0.70 -7.18 1.33
N ALA A 183 0.55 -7.42 1.68
CA ALA A 183 1.16 -6.90 2.90
C ALA A 183 2.62 -6.48 2.65
N ALA A 184 3.00 -5.37 3.26
CA ALA A 184 4.33 -4.81 3.12
C ALA A 184 4.81 -4.16 4.41
N ARG A 185 6.14 -4.05 4.51
CA ARG A 185 6.82 -3.24 5.51
C ARG A 185 7.27 -1.94 4.86
N GLY A 186 6.85 -0.80 5.40
CA GLY A 186 7.32 0.51 4.95
C GLY A 186 8.73 0.82 5.47
N ARG A 187 9.38 1.82 4.88
CA ARG A 187 10.72 2.31 5.28
C ARG A 187 10.88 2.54 6.79
N GLY A 188 9.87 3.10 7.46
CA GLY A 188 9.88 3.33 8.92
C GLY A 188 9.72 2.08 9.79
N GLY A 189 9.64 0.89 9.18
CA GLY A 189 9.46 -0.38 9.88
C GLY A 189 8.02 -0.65 10.34
N GLY A 190 7.04 0.14 9.92
CA GLY A 190 5.62 -0.18 10.09
C GLY A 190 5.17 -1.25 9.10
N LEU A 191 4.30 -2.16 9.53
CA LEU A 191 3.53 -3.07 8.69
C LEU A 191 2.26 -2.39 8.18
N ALA A 192 1.90 -2.70 6.94
CA ALA A 192 0.64 -2.32 6.33
C ALA A 192 0.03 -3.51 5.58
N PHE A 193 -1.30 -3.57 5.57
CA PHE A 193 -2.09 -4.66 5.01
C PHE A 193 -3.29 -4.11 4.24
N TRP A 194 -3.50 -4.65 3.05
CA TRP A 194 -4.56 -4.23 2.14
C TRP A 194 -5.34 -5.43 1.60
N GLY A 195 -6.63 -5.23 1.35
CA GLY A 195 -7.48 -6.12 0.56
C GLY A 195 -7.68 -5.57 -0.85
N LYS A 196 -7.86 -6.43 -1.85
CA LYS A 196 -8.16 -5.99 -3.22
C LYS A 196 -9.61 -5.53 -3.32
N ASP A 197 -9.83 -4.34 -3.88
CA ASP A 197 -11.18 -3.80 -4.11
C ASP A 197 -11.49 -3.86 -5.60
N LYS A 198 -12.09 -4.98 -6.04
CA LYS A 198 -12.41 -5.22 -7.45
C LYS A 198 -13.46 -4.23 -7.98
N THR A 199 -14.35 -3.72 -7.13
CA THR A 199 -15.39 -2.76 -7.52
C THR A 199 -14.77 -1.42 -7.90
N ASN A 200 -13.95 -0.85 -7.02
CA ASN A 200 -13.27 0.42 -7.27
C ASN A 200 -12.27 0.31 -8.44
N ASP A 201 -11.65 -0.86 -8.63
CA ASP A 201 -10.78 -1.10 -9.78
C ASP A 201 -11.52 -1.00 -11.12
N MET A 202 -12.77 -1.48 -11.19
CA MET A 202 -13.59 -1.40 -12.40
C MET A 202 -14.11 0.01 -12.67
N GLU A 203 -14.57 0.73 -11.65
CA GLU A 203 -15.06 2.11 -11.79
C GLU A 203 -13.98 3.04 -12.34
N ARG A 204 -12.74 2.93 -11.82
CA ARG A 204 -11.62 3.75 -12.30
C ARG A 204 -11.15 3.43 -13.71
N ARG A 205 -11.41 2.22 -14.21
CA ARG A 205 -11.14 1.90 -15.62
C ARG A 205 -12.16 2.55 -16.55
N ARG A 206 -13.34 2.91 -16.06
CA ARG A 206 -14.39 3.60 -16.84
C ARG A 206 -14.20 5.13 -16.87
N GLU A 207 -13.50 5.70 -15.89
CA GLU A 207 -13.19 7.14 -15.80
C GLU A 207 -11.92 7.58 -16.56
N ARG A 208 -11.17 6.63 -17.13
CA ARG A 208 -9.96 6.88 -17.92
C ARG A 208 -10.25 6.72 -19.40
#